data_AF-A0A0C2GFJ5-F1
#
_entry.id   AF-A0A0C2GFJ5-F1
#
_cell.length_a   1.000
_cell.length_b   1.000
_cell.length_c   1.000
_cell.angle_alpha   90.00
_cell.angle_beta   90.00
_cell.angle_gamma   90.00
#
_symmetry.space_group_name_H-M   'P 1'
#
loop_
_entity.id
_entity.type
_entity.pdbx_description
1 polymer ?
#
loop_
_entity_poly.entity_id
_entity_poly.type
_entity_poly.pdbx_seq_one_letter_code
_entity_poly.pdbx_strand_id
1 'polypeptide(L)'
;LHFPTEQHLQVTWGQQCNRIVFVSNATDDELPIIVVNLNESRKELWSKTREAFTWAYNNVLVSFLTGNHILSAKYVCSIQDDYDWFLKADDDTYMHMENLRALLTEHSSDDAVAIGHQFKSQGDYPNYHSGGAGYVLSRESVRRWFLTTLLEFSGFE
;
A
#
# COMPACT_ATOMS: atom_id res chain seq x y z
N LEU A 1 -16.32 -8.32 15.08
CA LEU A 1 -16.30 -9.17 13.87
C LEU A 1 -15.06 -10.03 14.03
N HIS A 2 -15.15 -11.34 13.88
CA HIS A 2 -13.97 -12.20 13.91
C HIS A 2 -13.53 -12.37 12.46
N PHE A 3 -12.24 -12.19 12.20
CA PHE A 3 -11.62 -12.15 10.88
C PHE A 3 -10.79 -13.43 10.66
N PRO A 4 -11.44 -14.59 10.46
CA PRO A 4 -10.75 -15.87 10.41
C PRO A 4 -9.78 -15.92 9.23
N THR A 5 -10.11 -15.32 8.09
CA THR A 5 -9.25 -15.30 6.91
C THR A 5 -7.94 -14.56 7.20
N GLU A 6 -8.03 -13.38 7.83
CA GLU A 6 -6.91 -12.54 8.19
C GLU A 6 -6.02 -13.19 9.25
N GLN A 7 -6.61 -13.93 10.19
CA GLN A 7 -5.85 -14.75 11.13
C GLN A 7 -5.09 -15.88 10.41
N HIS A 8 -5.70 -16.56 9.42
CA HIS A 8 -4.99 -17.56 8.62
C HIS A 8 -3.83 -16.96 7.82
N LEU A 9 -3.99 -15.75 7.28
CA LEU A 9 -2.91 -15.02 6.59
C LEU A 9 -1.75 -14.75 7.54
N GLN A 10 -2.06 -14.26 8.75
CA GLN A 10 -1.05 -13.99 9.77
C GLN A 10 -0.30 -15.23 10.24
N VAL A 11 -0.87 -16.44 10.13
CA VAL A 11 -0.17 -17.68 10.52
C VAL A 11 0.44 -18.46 9.36
N THR A 12 0.35 -17.94 8.13
CA THR A 12 0.90 -18.58 6.93
C THR A 12 1.94 -17.68 6.27
N TRP A 13 1.71 -17.23 5.03
CA TRP A 13 2.69 -16.46 4.27
C TRP A 13 2.89 -15.05 4.84
N GLY A 14 1.89 -14.50 5.55
CA GLY A 14 1.96 -13.19 6.17
C GLY A 14 3.03 -13.09 7.27
N GLN A 15 3.40 -14.20 7.92
CA GLN A 15 4.51 -14.23 8.91
C GLN A 15 5.85 -13.86 8.31
N GLN A 16 6.00 -14.04 7.00
CA GLN A 16 7.24 -13.75 6.29
C GLN A 16 7.31 -12.28 5.85
N CYS A 17 6.26 -11.48 6.08
CA CYS A 17 6.29 -10.03 5.86
C CYS A 17 7.02 -9.33 7.02
N ASN A 18 7.81 -8.31 6.70
CA ASN A 18 8.48 -7.49 7.72
C ASN A 18 7.46 -6.70 8.57
N ARG A 19 6.34 -6.31 7.95
CA ARG A 19 5.16 -5.73 8.60
C ARG A 19 3.93 -6.12 7.79
N ILE A 20 2.83 -6.39 8.48
CA ILE A 20 1.53 -6.64 7.87
C ILE A 20 0.51 -5.71 8.51
N VAL A 21 -0.40 -5.18 7.69
CA VAL A 21 -1.53 -4.35 8.12
C VAL A 21 -2.75 -4.75 7.29
N PHE A 22 -3.92 -4.70 7.90
CA PHE A 22 -5.19 -5.00 7.26
C PHE A 22 -5.97 -3.70 7.06
N VAL A 23 -6.77 -3.60 6.00
CA VAL A 23 -7.55 -2.39 5.71
C VAL A 23 -9.02 -2.72 5.81
N SER A 24 -9.69 -2.16 6.80
CA SER A 24 -11.09 -2.48 7.11
C SER A 24 -11.81 -1.24 7.64
N ASN A 25 -13.13 -1.22 7.56
CA ASN A 25 -13.94 -0.20 8.22
C ASN A 25 -14.37 -0.59 9.64
N ALA A 26 -13.95 -1.77 10.11
CA ALA A 26 -14.16 -2.25 11.47
C ALA A 26 -12.83 -2.37 12.22
N THR A 27 -12.90 -2.35 13.55
CA THR A 27 -11.77 -2.57 14.45
C THR A 27 -11.71 -4.02 14.92
N ASP A 28 -10.51 -4.47 15.24
CA ASP A 28 -10.22 -5.77 15.87
C ASP A 28 -8.98 -5.58 16.76
N ASP A 29 -9.01 -6.12 17.98
CA ASP A 29 -7.94 -5.94 18.96
C ASP A 29 -6.73 -6.87 18.70
N GLU A 30 -6.91 -7.92 17.89
CA GLU A 30 -5.88 -8.92 17.57
C GLU A 30 -5.18 -8.64 16.24
N LEU A 31 -5.79 -7.83 15.36
CA LEU A 31 -5.27 -7.54 14.03
C LEU A 31 -4.76 -6.09 13.91
N PRO A 32 -3.62 -5.85 13.25
CA PRO A 32 -3.12 -4.51 12.96
C PRO A 32 -3.95 -3.88 11.82
N ILE A 33 -5.13 -3.34 12.16
CA ILE A 33 -6.07 -2.77 11.19
C ILE A 33 -5.87 -1.25 11.02
N ILE A 34 -5.76 -0.82 9.76
CA ILE A 34 -5.98 0.55 9.32
C ILE A 34 -7.50 0.73 9.14
N VAL A 35 -8.10 1.48 10.05
CA VAL A 35 -9.53 1.77 10.01
C VAL A 35 -9.79 2.86 8.98
N VAL A 36 -10.59 2.54 7.96
CA VAL A 36 -11.00 3.49 6.92
C VAL A 36 -12.50 3.77 7.06
N ASN A 37 -12.90 5.05 7.05
CA ASN A 37 -14.30 5.45 7.11
C ASN A 37 -14.94 5.37 5.71
N LEU A 38 -15.02 4.15 5.18
CA LEU A 38 -15.56 3.84 3.86
C LEU A 38 -16.59 2.71 3.99
N ASN A 39 -17.58 2.71 3.11
CA ASN A 39 -18.53 1.60 3.03
C ASN A 39 -17.86 0.38 2.41
N GLU A 40 -18.13 -0.80 2.96
CA GLU A 40 -17.72 -2.06 2.33
C GLU A 40 -18.46 -2.25 1.01
N SER A 41 -17.81 -1.90 -0.10
CA SER A 41 -18.34 -2.13 -1.43
C SER A 41 -17.23 -2.21 -2.47
N ARG A 42 -17.51 -2.92 -3.57
CA ARG A 42 -16.60 -2.99 -4.72
C ARG A 42 -16.28 -1.62 -5.33
N LYS A 43 -17.19 -0.65 -5.19
CA LYS A 43 -17.01 0.71 -5.72
C LYS A 43 -16.00 1.52 -4.91
N GLU A 44 -15.82 1.18 -3.63
CA GLU A 44 -14.89 1.87 -2.72
C GLU A 44 -13.50 1.22 -2.66
N LEU A 45 -13.26 0.12 -3.39
CA LEU A 45 -11.96 -0.58 -3.37
C LEU A 45 -10.80 0.32 -3.77
N TRP A 46 -11.04 1.22 -4.73
CA TRP A 46 -10.06 2.23 -5.12
C TRP A 46 -9.77 3.19 -3.96
N SER A 47 -10.81 3.76 -3.34
CA SER A 47 -10.70 4.64 -2.18
C SER A 47 -9.91 3.97 -1.07
N LYS A 48 -10.24 2.71 -0.74
CA LYS A 48 -9.51 1.90 0.27
C LYS A 48 -8.04 1.73 -0.06
N THR A 49 -7.74 1.39 -1.31
CA THR A 49 -6.35 1.22 -1.78
C THR A 49 -5.57 2.52 -1.65
N ARG A 50 -6.18 3.64 -2.04
CA ARG A 50 -5.57 4.97 -1.92
C ARG A 50 -5.32 5.36 -0.46
N GLU A 51 -6.29 5.16 0.42
CA GLU A 51 -6.12 5.40 1.86
C GLU A 51 -5.01 4.51 2.45
N ALA A 52 -4.94 3.24 2.04
CA ALA A 52 -3.92 2.30 2.50
C ALA A 52 -2.50 2.74 2.12
N PHE A 53 -2.27 3.11 0.85
CA PHE A 53 -0.96 3.59 0.41
C PHE A 53 -0.63 4.99 0.96
N THR A 54 -1.64 5.83 1.18
CA THR A 54 -1.45 7.13 1.85
C THR A 54 -1.02 6.93 3.31
N TRP A 55 -1.64 5.99 4.01
CA TRP A 55 -1.22 5.60 5.35
C TRP A 55 0.20 5.03 5.35
N ALA A 56 0.52 4.13 4.41
CA ALA A 56 1.86 3.56 4.29
C ALA A 56 2.90 4.66 4.08
N TYR A 57 2.66 5.60 3.16
CA TYR A 57 3.56 6.73 2.95
C TYR A 57 3.80 7.54 4.23
N ASN A 58 2.72 7.94 4.92
CA ASN A 58 2.79 8.83 6.10
C ASN A 58 3.29 8.17 7.39
N ASN A 59 3.25 6.84 7.50
CA ASN A 59 3.60 6.11 8.73
C ASN A 59 4.83 5.21 8.56
N VAL A 60 5.27 4.98 7.32
CA VAL A 60 6.31 4.02 7.00
C VAL A 60 7.46 4.66 6.22
N LEU A 61 7.17 5.51 5.22
CA LEU A 61 8.22 6.17 4.42
C LEU A 61 8.61 7.53 4.95
N VAL A 62 7.67 8.26 5.54
CA VAL A 62 7.91 9.56 6.13
C VAL A 62 7.60 9.47 7.61
N SER A 63 8.61 9.69 8.45
CA SER A 63 8.36 10.00 9.84
C SER A 63 8.28 11.52 9.97
N PHE A 64 7.07 12.04 10.18
CA PHE A 64 6.93 13.40 10.65
C PHE A 64 7.55 13.45 12.05
N LEU A 65 8.64 14.21 12.22
CA LEU A 65 9.08 14.63 13.54
C LEU A 65 7.92 15.44 14.14
N THR A 66 7.09 14.80 14.95
CA THR A 66 6.00 15.46 15.68
C THR A 66 6.60 16.23 16.86
N GLY A 67 7.41 17.24 16.55
CA GLY A 67 7.78 18.32 17.44
C GLY A 67 6.94 19.53 17.07
N ASN A 68 5.81 19.70 17.77
CA ASN A 68 4.96 20.90 17.81
C ASN A 68 5.41 22.07 16.91
N HIS A 69 4.99 22.11 15.65
CA HIS A 69 4.80 23.37 14.90
C HIS A 69 4.04 23.06 13.60
N ILE A 70 2.75 23.42 13.57
CA ILE A 70 1.99 23.57 12.34
C ILE A 70 2.59 24.75 11.59
N LEU A 71 3.42 24.51 10.57
CA LEU A 71 3.68 25.48 9.50
C LEU A 71 3.99 24.73 8.21
N SER A 72 3.04 24.82 7.26
CA SER A 72 3.27 24.89 5.81
C SER A 72 4.45 24.08 5.24
N ALA A 73 4.12 22.98 4.56
CA ALA A 73 4.68 22.59 3.27
C ALA A 73 6.05 23.23 2.93
N LYS A 74 7.15 22.70 3.47
CA LYS A 74 8.47 22.93 2.88
C LYS A 74 9.41 21.76 3.15
N TYR A 75 9.18 20.68 2.40
CA TYR A 75 10.23 19.83 1.82
C TYR A 75 11.47 19.52 2.68
N VAL A 76 11.28 19.11 3.93
CA VAL A 76 12.31 18.37 4.66
C VAL A 76 11.66 17.14 5.26
N CYS A 77 11.28 16.22 4.37
CA CYS A 77 10.99 14.85 4.73
C CYS A 77 12.35 14.18 4.88
N SER A 78 12.77 13.81 6.10
CA SER A 78 13.75 12.75 6.21
C SER A 78 13.00 11.48 5.86
N ILE A 79 13.16 11.01 4.62
CA ILE A 79 12.58 9.74 4.21
C ILE A 79 13.26 8.70 5.10
N GLN A 80 12.47 8.05 5.95
CA GLN A 80 12.91 6.87 6.65
C GLN A 80 12.64 5.75 5.65
N ASP A 81 13.68 5.38 4.92
CA ASP A 81 13.69 4.34 3.89
C ASP A 81 13.53 2.93 4.50
N ASP A 82 12.71 2.80 5.55
CA ASP A 82 12.59 1.60 6.38
C ASP A 82 12.06 0.39 5.58
N TYR A 83 11.42 0.65 4.43
CA TYR A 83 10.87 -0.37 3.54
C TYR A 83 11.17 -0.07 2.07
N ASP A 84 11.66 -1.09 1.38
CA ASP A 84 11.97 -1.05 -0.06
C ASP A 84 10.75 -1.36 -0.94
N TRP A 85 9.83 -2.19 -0.45
CA TRP A 85 8.76 -2.81 -1.22
C TRP A 85 7.44 -2.87 -0.45
N PHE A 86 6.34 -2.58 -1.13
CA PHE A 86 4.99 -2.54 -0.59
C PHE A 86 4.08 -3.50 -1.37
N LEU A 87 3.60 -4.54 -0.70
CA LEU A 87 2.73 -5.56 -1.28
C LEU A 87 1.26 -5.27 -0.93
N LYS A 88 0.40 -5.22 -1.95
CA LYS A 88 -1.05 -5.28 -1.80
C LYS A 88 -1.51 -6.69 -2.16
N ALA A 89 -2.35 -7.27 -1.32
CA ALA A 89 -3.03 -8.56 -1.56
C ALA A 89 -4.50 -8.48 -1.11
N ASP A 90 -5.36 -9.36 -1.61
CA ASP A 90 -6.70 -9.58 -1.04
C ASP A 90 -6.62 -10.62 0.10
N ASP A 91 -7.67 -10.70 0.92
CA ASP A 91 -7.73 -11.60 2.07
C ASP A 91 -7.78 -13.09 1.63
N ASP A 92 -8.26 -13.38 0.44
CA ASP A 92 -8.28 -14.70 -0.17
C ASP A 92 -7.04 -15.04 -1.02
N THR A 93 -5.96 -14.24 -0.91
CA THR A 93 -4.72 -14.41 -1.69
C THR A 93 -3.65 -15.20 -0.92
N TYR A 94 -2.92 -16.08 -1.63
CA TYR A 94 -1.72 -16.74 -1.12
C TYR A 94 -0.48 -16.33 -1.91
N MET A 95 0.60 -15.96 -1.20
CA MET A 95 1.86 -15.53 -1.82
C MET A 95 3.01 -16.46 -1.43
N HIS A 96 3.77 -16.91 -2.43
CA HIS A 96 5.03 -17.60 -2.18
C HIS A 96 6.14 -16.57 -1.93
N MET A 97 6.33 -16.18 -0.68
CA MET A 97 7.19 -15.05 -0.31
C MET A 97 8.67 -15.22 -0.70
N GLU A 98 9.21 -16.43 -0.71
CA GLU A 98 10.58 -16.68 -1.18
C GLU A 98 10.74 -16.36 -2.67
N ASN A 99 9.82 -16.82 -3.52
CA ASN A 99 9.83 -16.52 -4.95
C ASN A 99 9.62 -15.03 -5.20
N LEU A 100 8.73 -14.38 -4.43
CA LEU A 100 8.54 -12.94 -4.52
C LEU A 100 9.84 -12.21 -4.17
N ARG A 101 10.49 -12.54 -3.05
CA ARG A 101 11.74 -11.90 -2.64
C ARG A 101 12.84 -12.10 -3.68
N ALA A 102 12.96 -13.30 -4.24
CA ALA A 102 13.91 -13.57 -5.32
C ALA A 102 13.69 -12.64 -6.53
N LEU A 103 12.44 -12.51 -6.99
CA LEU A 103 12.09 -11.59 -8.08
C LEU A 103 12.45 -10.13 -7.74
N LEU A 104 12.20 -9.69 -6.51
CA LEU A 104 12.48 -8.31 -6.09
C LEU A 104 13.97 -7.99 -6.01
N THR A 105 14.87 -8.98 -5.90
CA THR A 105 16.33 -8.74 -5.93
C THR A 105 16.85 -8.30 -7.29
N GLU A 106 16.06 -8.47 -8.36
CA GLU A 106 16.42 -8.08 -9.72
C GLU A 106 16.13 -6.60 -10.02
N HIS A 107 15.55 -5.87 -9.06
CA HIS A 107 15.08 -4.50 -9.23
C HIS A 107 15.59 -3.57 -8.12
N SER A 108 15.80 -2.30 -8.47
CA SER A 108 16.03 -1.25 -7.47
C SER A 108 14.71 -0.72 -6.93
N SER A 109 14.59 -0.57 -5.62
CA SER A 109 13.44 0.08 -4.97
C SER A 109 13.40 1.60 -5.18
N ASP A 110 14.52 2.18 -5.61
CA ASP A 110 14.63 3.62 -5.93
C ASP A 110 14.11 3.93 -7.35
N ASP A 111 13.91 2.90 -8.17
CA ASP A 111 13.24 3.02 -9.46
C ASP A 111 11.73 2.87 -9.29
N ALA A 112 10.95 3.63 -10.06
CA ALA A 112 9.49 3.55 -10.04
C ALA A 112 8.98 2.25 -10.69
N VAL A 113 9.02 1.17 -9.93
CA VAL A 113 8.64 -0.19 -10.34
C VAL A 113 7.30 -0.58 -9.73
N ALA A 114 6.46 -1.24 -10.53
CA ALA A 114 5.21 -1.87 -10.11
C ALA A 114 5.11 -3.24 -10.79
N ILE A 115 4.98 -4.30 -9.99
CA ILE A 115 5.03 -5.70 -10.45
C ILE A 115 3.76 -6.42 -10.02
N GLY A 116 3.08 -7.05 -10.97
CA GLY A 116 1.90 -7.86 -10.71
C GLY A 116 1.27 -8.34 -12.00
N HIS A 117 0.11 -8.99 -11.91
CA HIS A 117 -0.63 -9.39 -13.10
C HIS A 117 -1.28 -8.16 -13.76
N GLN A 118 -0.79 -7.76 -14.93
CA GLN A 118 -1.32 -6.61 -15.67
C GLN A 118 -2.49 -7.02 -16.56
N PHE A 119 -3.62 -6.36 -16.36
CA PHE A 119 -4.73 -6.37 -17.30
C PHE A 119 -4.55 -5.29 -18.36
N LYS A 120 -4.84 -5.67 -19.61
CA LYS A 120 -5.01 -4.70 -20.68
C LYS A 120 -6.37 -4.07 -20.55
N SER A 121 -6.40 -2.76 -20.39
CA SER A 121 -7.68 -2.06 -20.42
C SER A 121 -8.23 -1.99 -21.85
N GLN A 122 -9.54 -1.88 -21.98
CA GLN A 122 -10.17 -1.69 -23.29
C GLN A 122 -10.25 -0.18 -23.61
N GLY A 123 -10.02 0.20 -24.87
CA GLY A 123 -10.06 1.61 -25.29
C GLY A 123 -8.84 2.41 -24.81
N ASP A 124 -9.06 3.69 -24.49
CA ASP A 124 -7.98 4.66 -24.19
C ASP A 124 -7.59 4.70 -22.69
N TYR A 125 -7.98 3.69 -21.92
CA TYR A 125 -7.63 3.60 -20.50
C TYR A 125 -6.24 2.94 -20.31
N PRO A 126 -5.46 3.36 -19.29
CA PRO A 126 -4.18 2.74 -19.00
C PRO A 126 -4.35 1.29 -18.53
N ASN A 127 -3.33 0.48 -18.78
CA ASN A 127 -3.23 -0.86 -18.19
C ASN A 127 -3.15 -0.75 -16.66
N TYR A 128 -3.64 -1.77 -15.95
CA TYR A 128 -3.69 -1.77 -14.50
C TYR A 128 -3.37 -3.16 -13.93
N HIS A 129 -2.92 -3.20 -12.68
CA HIS A 129 -2.64 -4.47 -11.98
C HIS A 129 -3.91 -5.06 -11.38
N SER A 130 -4.07 -6.38 -11.47
CA SER A 130 -5.14 -7.13 -10.83
C SER A 130 -5.06 -7.01 -9.31
N GLY A 131 -6.17 -6.65 -8.67
CA GLY A 131 -6.27 -6.60 -7.20
C GLY A 131 -6.10 -7.97 -6.55
N GLY A 132 -6.78 -9.00 -7.08
CA GLY A 132 -6.81 -10.34 -6.48
C GLY A 132 -5.59 -11.21 -6.79
N ALA A 133 -4.81 -10.86 -7.80
CA ALA A 133 -3.48 -11.48 -7.97
C ALA A 133 -2.46 -10.90 -6.99
N GLY A 134 -2.79 -9.76 -6.37
CA GLY A 134 -1.85 -8.89 -5.67
C GLY A 134 -0.86 -8.22 -6.61
N TYR A 135 -0.21 -7.19 -6.09
CA TYR A 135 0.88 -6.49 -6.77
C TYR A 135 1.81 -5.82 -5.77
N VAL A 136 3.05 -5.60 -6.19
CA VAL A 136 4.10 -4.94 -5.41
C VAL A 136 4.45 -3.61 -6.04
N LEU A 137 4.59 -2.59 -5.19
CA LEU A 137 5.12 -1.28 -5.53
C LEU A 137 6.47 -1.10 -4.85
N SER A 138 7.43 -0.54 -5.59
CA SER A 138 8.68 -0.03 -5.02
C SER A 138 8.43 1.19 -4.13
N ARG A 139 9.41 1.51 -3.28
CA ARG A 139 9.45 2.76 -2.52
C ARG A 139 9.20 3.98 -3.39
N GLU A 140 9.91 4.10 -4.51
CA GLU A 140 9.76 5.25 -5.40
C GLU A 140 8.35 5.31 -6.02
N SER A 141 7.74 4.16 -6.36
CA SER A 141 6.35 4.11 -6.82
C SER A 141 5.37 4.63 -5.78
N VAL A 142 5.51 4.25 -4.51
CA VAL A 142 4.65 4.75 -3.42
C VAL A 142 4.87 6.24 -3.17
N ARG A 143 6.12 6.72 -3.26
CA ARG A 143 6.43 8.15 -3.16
C ARG A 143 5.73 8.95 -4.26
N ARG A 144 5.83 8.50 -5.52
CA ARG A 144 5.16 9.15 -6.66
C ARG A 144 3.64 9.09 -6.54
N TRP A 145 3.08 7.95 -6.13
CA TRP A 145 1.65 7.81 -5.89
C TRP A 145 1.12 8.89 -4.95
N PHE A 146 1.79 9.10 -3.82
CA PHE A 146 1.40 10.10 -2.85
C PHE A 146 1.51 11.52 -3.42
N LEU A 147 2.60 11.83 -4.12
CA LEU A 147 2.78 13.14 -4.75
C LEU A 147 1.69 13.44 -5.80
N THR A 148 1.34 12.47 -6.64
CA THR A 148 0.23 12.62 -7.61
C THR A 148 -1.10 12.82 -6.88
N THR A 149 -1.36 12.06 -5.83
CA THR A 149 -2.57 12.20 -5.02
C THR A 149 -2.68 13.61 -4.41
N LEU A 150 -1.58 14.15 -3.86
CA LEU A 150 -1.56 15.52 -3.34
C LEU A 150 -1.83 16.58 -4.42
N LEU A 151 -1.31 16.38 -5.63
CA LEU A 151 -1.52 17.32 -6.74
C LEU A 151 -2.99 17.34 -7.16
N GLU A 152 -3.65 16.18 -7.27
CA GLU A 152 -5.09 16.08 -7.52
C GLU A 152 -5.91 16.84 -6.47
N PHE A 153 -5.55 16.74 -5.19
CA PHE A 153 -6.22 17.50 -4.12
C PHE A 153 -5.95 19.00 -4.14
N SER A 154 -4.81 19.42 -4.71
CA SER A 154 -4.45 20.84 -4.81
C SER A 154 -5.08 21.58 -6.00
N GLY A 155 -5.78 20.87 -6.89
CA GLY A 155 -6.55 21.47 -7.98
C GLY A 155 -5.70 22.04 -9.12
N PHE A 156 -4.44 21.61 -9.26
CA PHE A 156 -3.60 21.93 -10.41
C PHE A 156 -3.71 20.80 -11.44
N GLU A 157 -4.65 20.95 -12.38
CA GLU A 157 -4.61 20.30 -13.71
C GLU A 157 -3.98 21.26 -14.75
#